data_AF-Q2TNU6-F1
#
_entry.id   AF-Q2TNU6-F1
#
_cell.length_a   1.000
_cell.length_b   1.000
_cell.length_c   1.000
_cell.angle_alpha   90.00
_cell.angle_beta   90.00
_cell.angle_gamma   90.00
#
_symmetry.space_group_name_H-M   'P 1'
#
loop_
_entity.id
_entity.type
_entity.pdbx_description
1 polymer ?
#
loop_
_entity_poly.entity_id
_entity_poly.type
_entity_poly.pdbx_seq_one_letter_code
_entity_poly.pdbx_strand_id
1 'polypeptide(L)'
;MAPQQRNPVLNEDGNTGMRRVDSEASDMSELGNDTRAQDYRIRKSSLIGMIDWGHVMVSHLPLLMVVGILTLVAQIVHQVVIELGLQNIDWSVQTVSTICHAIKELFRDLYASIMESRGFDLFSPAVKTTALLLFLGAWWMRRKSPVYLLSFATFKAPDSWKMSHAQIVEIMRRQGCFSEDSLEFMGKILARSGTGQATAWPPGITRCLQDENTKADRSIEAARREAEIVIFDVVEKALQKARVRPQDIDILIINCSLFSPTPSLCAMVLSHFGMRSDVATFNLSGMGCSASLISIDLAKSLLGTRPNSKALVVSTEIITPALYHGSDRGFLIQNTLFRCGGAAMVLSNSWYDGRRAWYKLLHTVRVQGTNEAAVSCVYETEDAQGHQGVRLSKDIVKVAGKCMEKNFTVLGPSVLPLTEQAKVVVSIAARFVLKKFEGYTKRKVPSIRPYVPDFKRGIDHFCIHAGGRAVIDGIEKNMQLQMYHTEASRMTLLNYGNTSSSSIWYELEYIQDQQKTNPLKKGDRVLQVAFGSGFKCTSGVWLKL
;
A
#
# COMPACT_ATOMS: atom_id res chain seq x y z
N MET A 1 -24.82 -39.44 35.69
CA MET A 1 -24.73 -39.22 37.15
C MET A 1 -25.15 -37.78 37.42
N ALA A 2 -26.23 -37.62 38.15
CA ALA A 2 -26.84 -36.33 38.50
C ALA A 2 -25.98 -35.54 39.51
N PRO A 3 -26.07 -34.21 39.54
CA PRO A 3 -25.50 -33.39 40.61
C PRO A 3 -26.46 -33.34 41.80
N GLN A 4 -25.96 -33.66 43.01
CA GLN A 4 -26.74 -33.52 44.24
C GLN A 4 -26.59 -32.12 44.84
N GLN A 5 -27.75 -31.54 45.14
CA GLN A 5 -28.00 -30.30 45.84
C GLN A 5 -27.51 -30.33 47.30
N ARG A 6 -27.16 -29.16 47.84
CA ARG A 6 -27.40 -28.84 49.26
C ARG A 6 -28.07 -27.47 49.37
N ASN A 7 -29.16 -27.47 50.14
CA ASN A 7 -30.06 -26.36 50.46
C ASN A 7 -29.54 -25.53 51.65
N PRO A 8 -30.15 -24.36 51.93
CA PRO A 8 -29.53 -23.23 52.63
C PRO A 8 -29.76 -23.23 54.15
N VAL A 9 -28.93 -22.48 54.88
CA VAL A 9 -29.14 -22.12 56.30
C VAL A 9 -29.25 -20.61 56.40
N LEU A 10 -30.35 -20.17 57.02
CA LEU A 10 -30.71 -18.79 57.37
C LEU A 10 -29.96 -18.33 58.63
N ASN A 11 -29.69 -17.03 58.75
CA ASN A 11 -29.73 -16.26 60.00
C ASN A 11 -30.37 -14.91 59.63
N GLU A 12 -31.52 -14.54 60.22
CA GLU A 12 -31.65 -13.83 61.49
C GLU A 12 -30.84 -12.53 61.52
N ASP A 13 -31.35 -11.52 60.82
CA ASP A 13 -31.49 -10.16 61.34
C ASP A 13 -32.29 -9.33 60.33
N GLY A 14 -33.55 -9.05 60.68
CA GLY A 14 -34.44 -8.22 59.89
C GLY A 14 -33.95 -6.77 59.87
N ASN A 15 -33.34 -6.33 58.77
CA ASN A 15 -33.33 -4.92 58.42
C ASN A 15 -33.23 -4.71 56.90
N THR A 16 -34.08 -3.82 56.41
CA THR A 16 -34.31 -3.47 55.00
C THR A 16 -33.27 -2.48 54.49
N GLY A 17 -32.55 -2.79 53.41
CA GLY A 17 -31.66 -1.82 52.75
C GLY A 17 -31.02 -2.32 51.47
N MET A 18 -31.21 -1.58 50.37
CA MET A 18 -30.75 -1.88 49.01
C MET A 18 -29.23 -2.15 48.89
N ARG A 19 -28.84 -3.23 48.19
CA ARG A 19 -27.46 -3.46 47.73
C ARG A 19 -27.11 -2.49 46.58
N ARG A 20 -26.27 -1.49 46.86
CA ARG A 20 -25.33 -0.89 45.90
C ARG A 20 -23.99 -1.62 46.05
N VAL A 21 -23.43 -2.10 44.94
CA VAL A 21 -22.08 -2.66 44.89
C VAL A 21 -21.17 -1.53 44.41
N ASP A 22 -20.50 -0.87 45.35
CA ASP A 22 -19.42 0.08 45.09
C ASP A 22 -18.07 -0.57 45.46
N SER A 23 -17.13 -0.40 44.52
CA SER A 23 -15.68 -0.66 44.50
C SER A 23 -14.97 -1.18 45.76
N GLU A 24 -14.38 -2.37 45.65
CA GLU A 24 -13.24 -2.79 46.47
C GLU A 24 -11.95 -2.16 45.92
N ALA A 25 -11.59 -1.01 46.49
CA ALA A 25 -10.19 -0.60 46.62
C ALA A 25 -9.75 -0.89 48.06
N SER A 26 -8.48 -1.24 48.21
CA SER A 26 -7.73 -1.48 49.46
C SER A 26 -8.04 -2.77 50.22
N ASP A 27 -7.22 -3.80 49.97
CA ASP A 27 -6.54 -4.49 51.07
C ASP A 27 -5.23 -5.11 50.57
N MET A 28 -4.11 -4.42 50.82
CA MET A 28 -2.74 -4.86 50.51
C MET A 28 -1.82 -4.40 51.63
N SER A 29 -2.00 -5.00 52.81
CA SER A 29 -0.99 -4.95 53.86
C SER A 29 -1.10 -6.20 54.71
N GLU A 30 -0.54 -7.31 54.21
CA GLU A 30 0.09 -8.36 55.01
C GLU A 30 0.47 -9.52 54.11
N LEU A 31 1.71 -9.53 53.60
CA LEU A 31 2.45 -10.75 53.28
C LEU A 31 3.94 -10.40 53.30
N GLY A 32 4.64 -11.08 54.21
CA GLY A 32 5.97 -10.73 54.68
C GLY A 32 7.10 -10.97 53.69
N ASN A 33 8.21 -10.33 54.05
CA ASN A 33 9.59 -10.48 53.61
C ASN A 33 9.92 -11.82 52.93
N ASP A 34 9.91 -11.83 51.60
CA ASP A 34 10.81 -12.65 50.81
C ASP A 34 11.21 -11.88 49.54
N THR A 35 12.04 -10.85 49.73
CA THR A 35 12.61 -10.02 48.66
C THR A 35 13.67 -10.80 47.88
N ARG A 36 13.23 -11.74 47.04
CA ARG A 36 13.92 -11.99 45.77
C ARG A 36 13.52 -10.88 44.80
N ALA A 37 14.15 -9.72 44.97
CA ALA A 37 14.30 -8.80 43.87
C ALA A 37 15.02 -9.57 42.75
N GLN A 38 14.27 -10.02 41.73
CA GLN A 38 14.87 -10.37 40.45
C GLN A 38 15.42 -9.06 39.88
N ASP A 39 16.65 -8.76 40.27
CA ASP A 39 17.54 -7.79 39.70
C ASP A 39 17.47 -7.90 38.16
N TYR A 40 16.84 -6.93 37.50
CA TYR A 40 16.99 -6.70 36.06
C TYR A 40 18.44 -6.27 35.78
N ARG A 41 19.39 -7.20 35.89
CA ARG A 41 20.79 -7.00 35.51
C ARG A 41 20.90 -7.12 34.00
N ILE A 42 20.57 -6.04 33.30
CA ILE A 42 20.92 -5.88 31.89
C ILE A 42 22.46 -5.77 31.82
N ARG A 43 23.12 -6.72 31.14
CA ARG A 43 24.58 -6.64 30.92
C ARG A 43 24.89 -5.37 30.11
N LYS A 44 25.87 -4.56 30.54
CA LYS A 44 26.32 -3.36 29.79
C LYS A 44 26.71 -3.67 28.33
N SER A 45 27.22 -4.86 28.04
CA SER A 45 27.48 -5.33 26.67
C SER A 45 26.20 -5.51 25.84
N SER A 46 25.09 -5.87 26.48
CA SER A 46 23.77 -5.95 25.84
C SER A 46 23.22 -4.56 25.49
N LEU A 47 23.51 -3.53 26.30
CA LEU A 47 23.13 -2.14 26.04
C LEU A 47 23.87 -1.54 24.85
N ILE A 48 25.17 -1.83 24.69
CA ILE A 48 25.96 -1.35 23.53
C ILE A 48 25.52 -2.06 22.24
N GLY A 49 25.13 -3.33 22.33
CA GLY A 49 24.55 -4.09 21.21
C GLY A 49 23.12 -3.69 20.85
N MET A 50 22.41 -2.95 21.72
CA MET A 50 21.08 -2.38 21.43
C MET A 50 21.15 -1.07 20.63
N ILE A 51 22.33 -0.47 20.49
CA ILE A 51 22.51 0.74 19.69
C ILE A 51 22.66 0.32 18.23
N ASP A 52 21.68 0.67 17.41
CA ASP A 52 21.80 0.58 15.96
C ASP A 52 22.79 1.67 15.47
N TRP A 53 24.07 1.30 15.40
CA TRP A 53 25.13 2.17 14.91
C TRP A 53 24.89 2.63 13.46
N GLY A 54 24.13 1.87 12.66
CA GLY A 54 23.68 2.29 11.35
C GLY A 54 22.71 3.47 11.43
N HIS A 55 21.74 3.41 12.35
CA HIS A 55 20.85 4.53 12.65
C HIS A 55 21.61 5.75 13.18
N VAL A 56 22.56 5.57 14.11
CA VAL A 56 23.39 6.67 14.64
C VAL A 56 24.17 7.36 13.52
N MET A 57 24.83 6.58 12.65
CA MET A 57 25.59 7.13 11.52
C MET A 57 24.69 7.89 10.54
N VAL A 58 23.51 7.37 10.20
CA VAL A 58 22.55 8.05 9.31
C VAL A 58 22.00 9.32 9.95
N SER A 59 21.69 9.29 11.24
CA SER A 59 21.16 10.43 11.99
C SER A 59 22.17 11.57 12.12
N HIS A 60 23.47 11.28 12.25
CA HIS A 60 24.53 12.28 12.30
C HIS A 60 25.15 12.61 10.94
N LEU A 61 24.79 11.90 9.87
CA LEU A 61 25.33 12.12 8.53
C LEU A 61 25.15 13.57 8.04
N PRO A 62 24.02 14.26 8.26
CA PRO A 62 23.89 15.67 7.90
C PRO A 62 24.91 16.57 8.61
N LEU A 63 25.17 16.30 9.90
CA LEU A 63 26.16 17.04 10.69
C LEU A 63 27.58 16.76 10.17
N LEU A 64 27.91 15.49 9.90
CA LEU A 64 29.19 15.10 9.30
C LEU A 64 29.42 15.76 7.94
N MET A 65 28.35 15.92 7.15
CA MET A 65 28.40 16.64 5.87
C MET A 65 28.65 18.14 6.05
N VAL A 66 28.05 18.78 7.05
CA VAL A 66 28.34 20.19 7.38
C VAL A 66 29.81 20.35 7.81
N VAL A 67 30.30 19.49 8.70
CA VAL A 67 31.71 19.49 9.13
C VAL A 67 32.65 19.26 7.94
N GLY A 68 32.31 18.30 7.06
CA GLY A 68 33.08 18.02 5.87
C GLY A 68 33.09 19.20 4.88
N ILE A 69 31.97 19.91 4.70
CA ILE A 69 31.91 21.13 3.88
C ILE A 69 32.80 22.22 4.47
N LEU A 70 32.74 22.45 5.78
CA LEU A 70 33.62 23.41 6.47
C LEU A 70 35.09 23.05 6.29
N THR A 71 35.42 21.76 6.39
CA THR A 71 36.78 21.25 6.17
C THR A 71 37.23 21.44 4.72
N LEU A 72 36.35 21.17 3.75
CA LEU A 72 36.64 21.41 2.33
C LEU A 72 36.94 22.89 2.06
N VAL A 73 36.12 23.79 2.60
CA VAL A 73 36.33 25.24 2.47
C VAL A 73 37.66 25.65 3.11
N ALA A 74 37.95 25.17 4.32
CA ALA A 74 39.22 25.45 5.00
C ALA A 74 40.43 24.93 4.20
N GLN A 75 40.34 23.74 3.59
CA GLN A 75 41.40 23.18 2.74
C GLN A 75 41.64 24.01 1.48
N ILE A 76 40.58 24.51 0.82
CA ILE A 76 40.70 25.39 -0.34
C ILE A 76 41.36 26.71 0.05
N VAL A 77 40.90 27.33 1.15
CA VAL A 77 41.50 28.57 1.66
C VAL A 77 42.98 28.35 2.01
N HIS A 78 43.31 27.26 2.70
CA HIS A 78 44.68 26.92 3.05
C HIS A 78 45.57 26.69 1.82
N GLN A 79 45.07 25.99 0.79
CA GLN A 79 45.79 25.81 -0.47
C GLN A 79 46.11 27.17 -1.12
N VAL A 80 45.12 28.06 -1.20
CA VAL A 80 45.29 29.41 -1.77
C VAL A 80 46.27 30.26 -0.95
N VAL A 81 46.20 30.19 0.39
CA VAL A 81 47.13 30.91 1.28
C VAL A 81 48.58 30.44 1.08
N ILE A 82 48.79 29.13 0.89
CA ILE A 82 50.12 28.58 0.58
C ILE A 82 50.59 29.01 -0.81
N GLU A 83 49.74 28.91 -1.83
CA GLU A 83 50.09 29.30 -3.21
C GLU A 83 50.41 30.80 -3.33
N LEU A 84 49.76 31.65 -2.53
CA LEU A 84 50.04 33.08 -2.45
C LEU A 84 51.23 33.43 -1.52
N GLY A 85 51.83 32.45 -0.84
CA GLY A 85 52.96 32.67 0.08
C GLY A 85 52.62 33.47 1.35
N LEU A 86 51.35 33.54 1.74
CA LEU A 86 50.86 34.42 2.82
C LEU A 86 51.00 33.82 4.24
N GLN A 87 51.97 32.92 4.46
CA GLN A 87 52.04 32.10 5.68
C GLN A 87 52.37 32.89 6.97
N ASN A 88 52.97 34.08 6.85
CA ASN A 88 53.49 34.89 7.98
C ASN A 88 52.95 36.33 8.01
N ILE A 89 51.77 36.59 7.45
CA ILE A 89 51.22 37.95 7.31
C ILE A 89 50.06 38.18 8.28
N ASP A 90 49.98 39.39 8.86
CA ASP A 90 48.87 39.80 9.71
C ASP A 90 47.53 39.83 8.95
N TRP A 91 46.49 39.28 9.57
CA TRP A 91 45.15 39.24 9.01
C TRP A 91 44.54 40.64 8.94
N SER A 92 44.60 41.25 7.75
CA SER A 92 43.98 42.54 7.44
C SER A 92 42.79 42.37 6.48
N VAL A 93 41.92 43.38 6.42
CA VAL A 93 40.81 43.44 5.45
C VAL A 93 41.31 43.30 4.00
N GLN A 94 42.50 43.84 3.71
CA GLN A 94 43.14 43.73 2.40
C GLN A 94 43.57 42.28 2.10
N THR A 95 44.19 41.59 3.07
CA THR A 95 44.58 40.19 2.96
C THR A 95 43.38 39.28 2.65
N VAL A 96 42.25 39.51 3.34
CA VAL A 96 41.01 38.76 3.10
C VAL A 96 40.46 39.03 1.70
N SER A 97 40.49 40.28 1.23
CA SER A 97 40.06 40.64 -0.13
C SER A 97 40.90 39.93 -1.20
N THR A 98 42.23 39.87 -1.02
CA THR A 98 43.15 39.17 -1.93
C THR A 98 42.86 37.67 -1.99
N ILE A 99 42.65 37.01 -0.83
CA ILE A 99 42.28 35.58 -0.78
C ILE A 99 40.95 35.33 -1.50
N CYS A 100 39.94 36.17 -1.27
CA CYS A 100 38.65 36.06 -1.96
C CYS A 100 38.78 36.21 -3.48
N HIS A 101 39.63 37.13 -3.96
CA HIS A 101 39.93 37.28 -5.37
C HIS A 101 40.62 36.04 -5.96
N ALA A 102 41.64 35.51 -5.28
CA ALA A 102 42.35 34.31 -5.72
C ALA A 102 41.44 33.06 -5.77
N ILE A 103 40.56 32.89 -4.79
CA ILE A 103 39.54 31.83 -4.82
C ILE A 103 38.62 32.00 -6.04
N LYS A 104 38.19 33.22 -6.34
CA LYS A 104 37.35 33.50 -7.51
C LYS A 104 38.07 33.15 -8.81
N GLU A 105 39.36 33.43 -8.92
CA GLU A 105 40.18 33.04 -10.08
C GLU A 105 40.32 31.52 -10.19
N LEU A 106 40.60 30.84 -9.08
CA LEU A 106 40.68 29.37 -9.02
C LEU A 106 39.38 28.71 -9.54
N PHE A 107 38.21 29.24 -9.19
CA PHE A 107 36.93 28.75 -9.71
C PHE A 107 36.71 29.06 -11.20
N ARG A 108 37.20 30.19 -11.70
CA ARG A 108 37.18 30.53 -13.14
C ARG A 108 38.03 29.54 -13.92
N ASP A 109 39.22 29.25 -13.42
CA ASP A 109 40.18 28.36 -14.07
C ASP A 109 39.72 26.89 -14.00
N LEU A 110 39.05 26.51 -12.92
CA LEU A 110 38.33 25.23 -12.83
C LEU A 110 37.26 25.10 -13.91
N TYR A 111 36.45 26.13 -14.12
CA TYR A 111 35.41 26.11 -15.16
C TYR A 111 36.01 25.96 -16.56
N ALA A 112 37.11 26.68 -16.85
CA ALA A 112 37.83 26.53 -18.10
C ALA A 112 38.41 25.11 -18.27
N SER A 113 39.04 24.56 -17.22
CA SER A 113 39.60 23.20 -17.25
C SER A 113 38.55 22.12 -17.49
N ILE A 114 37.35 22.27 -16.91
CA ILE A 114 36.21 21.35 -17.14
C ILE A 114 35.73 21.44 -18.60
N MET A 115 35.61 22.65 -19.16
CA MET A 115 35.20 22.85 -20.56
C MET A 115 36.24 22.31 -21.56
N GLU A 116 37.51 22.33 -21.20
CA GLU A 116 38.62 21.81 -22.00
C GLU A 116 38.94 20.32 -21.71
N SER A 117 38.18 19.64 -20.86
CA SER A 117 38.40 18.23 -20.48
C SER A 117 39.78 17.93 -19.86
N ARG A 118 40.50 18.93 -19.32
CA ARG A 118 41.83 18.76 -18.71
C ARG A 118 41.82 18.24 -17.27
N GLY A 119 40.65 17.89 -16.72
CA GLY A 119 40.53 17.27 -15.40
C GLY A 119 40.68 18.25 -14.22
N PHE A 120 40.94 17.71 -13.02
CA PHE A 120 40.92 18.44 -11.73
C PHE A 120 42.32 18.74 -11.17
N ASP A 121 43.37 18.82 -11.99
CA ASP A 121 44.76 18.94 -11.52
C ASP A 121 45.11 20.23 -10.77
N LEU A 122 44.19 21.20 -10.72
CA LEU A 122 44.32 22.44 -9.95
C LEU A 122 44.19 22.26 -8.43
N PHE A 123 43.66 21.14 -7.94
CA PHE A 123 43.42 20.93 -6.51
C PHE A 123 44.40 19.94 -5.89
N SER A 124 44.81 20.24 -4.65
CA SER A 124 45.62 19.32 -3.85
C SER A 124 44.91 17.96 -3.63
N PRO A 125 45.66 16.87 -3.41
CA PRO A 125 45.07 15.55 -3.12
C PRO A 125 44.09 15.55 -1.94
N ALA A 126 44.34 16.38 -0.92
CA ALA A 126 43.45 16.53 0.24
C ALA A 126 42.08 17.10 -0.15
N VAL A 127 42.06 18.19 -0.94
CA VAL A 127 40.82 18.80 -1.44
C VAL A 127 40.04 17.82 -2.31
N LYS A 128 40.73 17.11 -3.23
CA LYS A 128 40.12 16.08 -4.08
C LYS A 128 39.47 14.97 -3.27
N THR A 129 40.15 14.50 -2.21
CA THR A 129 39.66 13.41 -1.35
C THR A 129 38.44 13.84 -0.55
N THR A 130 38.47 15.01 0.09
CA THR A 130 37.33 15.55 0.84
C THR A 130 36.13 15.82 -0.07
N ALA A 131 36.35 16.39 -1.25
CA ALA A 131 35.30 16.61 -2.24
C ALA A 131 34.67 15.30 -2.73
N LEU A 132 35.48 14.26 -2.97
CA LEU A 132 34.99 12.93 -3.33
C LEU A 132 34.17 12.30 -2.20
N LEU A 133 34.64 12.39 -0.94
CA LEU A 133 33.90 11.88 0.23
C LEU A 133 32.57 12.61 0.43
N LEU A 134 32.54 13.93 0.27
CA LEU A 134 31.31 14.72 0.30
C LEU A 134 30.38 14.39 -0.86
N PHE A 135 30.92 14.18 -2.06
CA PHE A 135 30.12 13.75 -3.21
C PHE A 135 29.50 12.36 -2.97
N LEU A 136 30.30 11.40 -2.50
CA LEU A 136 29.82 10.05 -2.16
C LEU A 136 28.81 10.09 -1.02
N GLY A 137 29.04 10.91 0.01
CA GLY A 137 28.11 11.12 1.13
C GLY A 137 26.80 11.76 0.67
N ALA A 138 26.85 12.81 -0.14
CA ALA A 138 25.67 13.46 -0.73
C ALA A 138 24.91 12.52 -1.67
N TRP A 139 25.62 11.73 -2.47
CA TRP A 139 25.04 10.71 -3.33
C TRP A 139 24.35 9.61 -2.51
N TRP A 140 24.99 9.14 -1.44
CA TRP A 140 24.42 8.16 -0.51
C TRP A 140 23.16 8.71 0.16
N MET A 141 23.19 9.95 0.66
CA MET A 141 22.02 10.60 1.28
C MET A 141 20.86 10.80 0.30
N ARG A 142 21.16 11.08 -0.98
CA ARG A 142 20.14 11.24 -2.02
C ARG A 142 19.60 9.90 -2.53
N ARG A 143 20.27 8.79 -2.23
CA ARG A 143 19.87 7.48 -2.69
C ARG A 143 18.64 7.02 -1.92
N LYS A 144 17.48 7.02 -2.60
CA LYS A 144 16.27 6.42 -2.05
C LYS A 144 16.48 4.94 -1.80
N SER A 145 16.10 4.46 -0.61
CA SER A 145 16.10 3.04 -0.28
C SER A 145 15.28 2.28 -1.32
N PRO A 146 15.84 1.25 -1.98
CA PRO A 146 15.08 0.43 -2.89
C PRO A 146 13.98 -0.29 -2.10
N VAL A 147 12.86 -0.61 -2.75
CA VAL A 147 11.83 -1.46 -2.16
C VAL A 147 11.66 -2.68 -3.04
N TYR A 148 11.93 -3.83 -2.45
CA TYR A 148 11.88 -5.13 -3.09
C TYR A 148 10.68 -5.91 -2.57
N LEU A 149 9.97 -6.58 -3.48
CA LEU A 149 8.98 -7.59 -3.15
C LEU A 149 9.66 -8.95 -3.14
N LEU A 150 9.84 -9.52 -1.96
CA LEU A 150 10.48 -10.83 -1.77
C LEU A 150 9.58 -11.97 -2.20
N SER A 151 8.31 -11.89 -1.83
CA SER A 151 7.27 -12.84 -2.20
C SER A 151 5.90 -12.20 -2.00
N PHE A 152 4.89 -12.86 -2.56
CA PHE A 152 3.51 -12.68 -2.13
C PHE A 152 2.76 -14.01 -2.17
N ALA A 153 1.63 -14.07 -1.50
CA ALA A 153 0.70 -15.19 -1.56
C ALA A 153 -0.73 -14.67 -1.65
N THR A 154 -1.58 -15.41 -2.36
CA THR A 154 -3.02 -15.14 -2.45
C THR A 154 -3.80 -16.28 -1.79
N PHE A 155 -4.95 -15.94 -1.20
CA PHE A 155 -5.79 -16.92 -0.52
C PHE A 155 -6.46 -17.81 -1.56
N LYS A 156 -6.28 -19.13 -1.41
CA LYS A 156 -6.97 -20.13 -2.24
C LYS A 156 -8.05 -20.78 -1.39
N ALA A 157 -9.27 -20.29 -1.55
CA ALA A 157 -10.41 -20.79 -0.80
C ALA A 157 -10.64 -22.29 -1.04
N PRO A 158 -11.03 -23.05 -0.01
CA PRO A 158 -11.37 -24.46 -0.16
C PRO A 158 -12.60 -24.63 -1.04
N ASP A 159 -12.75 -25.81 -1.65
CA ASP A 159 -13.87 -26.08 -2.57
C ASP A 159 -15.25 -25.93 -1.90
N SER A 160 -15.34 -26.17 -0.59
CA SER A 160 -16.57 -25.97 0.19
C SER A 160 -17.06 -24.51 0.23
N TRP A 161 -16.21 -23.54 -0.08
CA TRP A 161 -16.57 -22.11 -0.12
C TRP A 161 -17.00 -21.68 -1.53
N LYS A 162 -16.76 -22.49 -2.56
CA LYS A 162 -17.02 -22.13 -3.95
C LYS A 162 -18.50 -22.28 -4.27
N MET A 163 -19.15 -21.16 -4.59
CA MET A 163 -20.58 -21.12 -4.90
C MET A 163 -20.82 -20.84 -6.38
N SER A 164 -21.80 -21.54 -6.94
CA SER A 164 -22.42 -21.19 -8.23
C SER A 164 -23.36 -19.99 -8.10
N HIS A 165 -23.69 -19.35 -9.21
CA HIS A 165 -24.65 -18.24 -9.21
C HIS A 165 -26.02 -18.68 -8.71
N ALA A 166 -26.45 -19.90 -9.03
CA ALA A 166 -27.73 -20.45 -8.55
C ALA A 166 -27.72 -20.61 -7.01
N GLN A 167 -26.64 -21.14 -6.45
CA GLN A 167 -26.48 -21.25 -4.99
C GLN A 167 -26.43 -19.87 -4.32
N ILE A 168 -25.79 -18.88 -4.94
CA ILE A 168 -25.78 -17.50 -4.40
C ILE A 168 -27.19 -16.92 -4.34
N VAL A 169 -27.99 -17.06 -5.41
CA VAL A 169 -29.39 -16.61 -5.40
C VAL A 169 -30.21 -17.35 -4.34
N GLU A 170 -29.95 -18.65 -4.16
CA GLU A 170 -30.61 -19.45 -3.12
C GLU A 170 -30.21 -19.00 -1.70
N ILE A 171 -28.94 -18.68 -1.45
CA ILE A 171 -28.49 -18.06 -0.18
C ILE A 171 -29.28 -16.79 0.10
N MET A 172 -29.47 -15.93 -0.92
CA MET A 172 -30.25 -14.71 -0.75
C MET A 172 -31.71 -15.05 -0.43
N ARG A 173 -32.34 -15.95 -1.18
CA ARG A 173 -33.73 -16.37 -0.94
C ARG A 173 -33.94 -16.88 0.49
N ARG A 174 -33.01 -17.69 1.01
CA ARG A 174 -33.06 -18.25 2.38
C ARG A 174 -32.98 -17.21 3.49
N GLN A 175 -32.56 -15.98 3.21
CA GLN A 175 -32.61 -14.91 4.23
C GLN A 175 -34.06 -14.49 4.55
N GLY A 176 -34.99 -14.71 3.61
CA GLY A 176 -36.42 -14.40 3.78
C GLY A 176 -36.74 -12.91 3.82
N CYS A 177 -35.82 -12.04 3.40
CA CYS A 177 -35.97 -10.58 3.43
C CYS A 177 -35.98 -9.91 2.04
N PHE A 178 -35.73 -10.67 0.97
CA PHE A 178 -35.69 -10.13 -0.39
C PHE A 178 -36.98 -10.44 -1.15
N SER A 179 -37.47 -9.47 -1.93
CA SER A 179 -38.54 -9.68 -2.90
C SER A 179 -38.06 -10.50 -4.11
N GLU A 180 -38.98 -11.15 -4.82
CA GLU A 180 -38.66 -11.85 -6.07
C GLU A 180 -38.02 -10.91 -7.11
N ASP A 181 -38.46 -9.66 -7.19
CA ASP A 181 -37.83 -8.63 -8.04
C ASP A 181 -36.36 -8.38 -7.68
N SER A 182 -36.02 -8.41 -6.39
CA SER A 182 -34.65 -8.22 -5.91
C SER A 182 -33.78 -9.44 -6.23
N LEU A 183 -34.35 -10.65 -6.07
CA LEU A 183 -33.67 -11.92 -6.42
C LEU A 183 -33.43 -12.00 -7.93
N GLU A 184 -34.43 -11.66 -8.75
CA GLU A 184 -34.30 -11.62 -10.21
C GLU A 184 -33.27 -10.58 -10.66
N PHE A 185 -33.27 -9.40 -10.03
CA PHE A 185 -32.25 -8.38 -10.27
C PHE A 185 -30.85 -8.90 -9.95
N MET A 186 -30.62 -9.49 -8.77
CA MET A 186 -29.33 -10.06 -8.40
C MET A 186 -28.90 -11.18 -9.36
N GLY A 187 -29.81 -12.06 -9.77
CA GLY A 187 -29.55 -13.10 -10.77
C GLY A 187 -29.09 -12.53 -12.12
N LYS A 188 -29.77 -11.48 -12.61
CA LYS A 188 -29.37 -10.77 -13.85
C LYS A 188 -27.99 -10.11 -13.73
N ILE A 189 -27.66 -9.54 -12.56
CA ILE A 189 -26.34 -8.95 -12.32
C ILE A 189 -25.26 -10.03 -12.27
N LEU A 190 -25.47 -11.13 -11.53
CA LEU A 190 -24.53 -12.24 -11.47
C LEU A 190 -24.17 -12.77 -12.87
N ALA A 191 -25.18 -13.01 -13.72
CA ALA A 191 -25.00 -13.48 -15.09
C ALA A 191 -24.17 -12.53 -15.99
N ARG A 192 -24.15 -11.23 -15.68
CA ARG A 192 -23.44 -10.20 -16.46
C ARG A 192 -22.17 -9.67 -15.79
N SER A 193 -21.94 -10.04 -14.53
CA SER A 193 -20.87 -9.50 -13.67
C SER A 193 -19.47 -9.83 -14.17
N GLY A 194 -19.32 -10.94 -14.91
CA GLY A 194 -18.03 -11.52 -15.27
C GLY A 194 -17.49 -12.50 -14.22
N THR A 195 -18.19 -12.70 -13.09
CA THR A 195 -17.82 -13.70 -12.08
C THR A 195 -18.19 -15.11 -12.55
N GLY A 196 -17.37 -16.10 -12.21
CA GLY A 196 -17.58 -17.50 -12.57
C GLY A 196 -18.51 -18.25 -11.61
N GLN A 197 -18.74 -19.53 -11.92
CA GLN A 197 -19.64 -20.44 -11.19
C GLN A 197 -18.99 -21.13 -9.97
N ALA A 198 -17.81 -20.69 -9.54
CA ALA A 198 -17.05 -21.33 -8.49
C ALA A 198 -16.25 -20.30 -7.66
N THR A 199 -16.92 -19.22 -7.26
CA THR A 199 -16.28 -18.11 -6.52
C THR A 199 -16.55 -18.20 -5.03
N ALA A 200 -15.61 -17.75 -4.20
CA ALA A 200 -15.59 -18.04 -2.77
C ALA A 200 -16.52 -17.15 -1.93
N TRP A 201 -17.33 -17.79 -1.09
CA TRP A 201 -18.16 -17.17 -0.06
C TRP A 201 -17.85 -17.77 1.33
N PRO A 202 -17.76 -16.96 2.39
CA PRO A 202 -17.36 -17.45 3.70
C PRO A 202 -18.47 -18.29 4.35
N PRO A 203 -18.11 -19.23 5.26
CA PRO A 203 -19.06 -20.11 5.95
C PRO A 203 -20.14 -19.36 6.73
N GLY A 204 -19.81 -18.18 7.26
CA GLY A 204 -20.80 -17.33 7.94
C GLY A 204 -21.99 -17.01 7.05
N ILE A 205 -21.79 -16.83 5.74
CA ILE A 205 -22.86 -16.55 4.79
C ILE A 205 -23.48 -17.84 4.22
N THR A 206 -22.66 -18.85 3.91
CA THR A 206 -23.13 -20.06 3.21
C THR A 206 -23.82 -21.09 4.12
N ARG A 207 -23.71 -20.97 5.45
CA ARG A 207 -24.31 -21.90 6.42
C ARG A 207 -25.80 -22.18 6.21
N CYS A 208 -26.56 -21.22 5.68
CA CYS A 208 -27.99 -21.39 5.41
C CYS A 208 -28.29 -22.44 4.34
N LEU A 209 -27.30 -22.85 3.53
CA LEU A 209 -27.44 -23.96 2.58
C LEU A 209 -27.33 -25.34 3.24
N GLN A 210 -26.74 -25.42 4.44
CA GLN A 210 -26.54 -26.68 5.16
C GLN A 210 -27.72 -27.01 6.07
N ASP A 211 -28.35 -25.98 6.66
CA ASP A 211 -29.50 -26.10 7.55
C ASP A 211 -30.56 -25.06 7.17
N GLU A 212 -31.75 -25.53 6.77
CA GLU A 212 -32.89 -24.71 6.34
C GLU A 212 -33.41 -23.77 7.42
N ASN A 213 -33.16 -24.08 8.70
CA ASN A 213 -33.59 -23.24 9.82
C ASN A 213 -32.57 -22.15 10.17
N THR A 214 -31.45 -22.06 9.46
CA THR A 214 -30.39 -21.09 9.73
C THR A 214 -30.30 -20.01 8.67
N LYS A 215 -29.99 -18.79 9.11
CA LYS A 215 -29.70 -17.63 8.25
C LYS A 215 -28.20 -17.37 8.19
N ALA A 216 -27.78 -16.39 7.39
CA ALA A 216 -26.40 -15.91 7.40
C ALA A 216 -26.03 -15.37 8.79
N ASP A 217 -24.88 -15.80 9.29
CA ASP A 217 -24.28 -15.33 10.54
C ASP A 217 -23.43 -14.11 10.24
N ARG A 218 -23.93 -12.94 10.65
CA ARG A 218 -23.28 -11.64 10.47
C ARG A 218 -22.57 -11.17 11.75
N SER A 219 -22.37 -12.06 12.72
CA SER A 219 -21.74 -11.72 13.99
C SER A 219 -20.27 -11.33 13.82
N ILE A 220 -19.77 -10.52 14.75
CA ILE A 220 -18.34 -10.18 14.85
C ILE A 220 -17.51 -11.46 14.99
N GLU A 221 -18.01 -12.46 15.72
CA GLU A 221 -17.33 -13.74 15.92
C GLU A 221 -17.16 -14.53 14.62
N ALA A 222 -18.20 -14.63 13.79
CA ALA A 222 -18.09 -15.26 12.49
C ALA A 222 -17.13 -14.50 11.56
N ALA A 223 -17.15 -13.16 11.59
CA ALA A 223 -16.21 -12.32 10.85
C ALA A 223 -14.76 -12.51 11.33
N ARG A 224 -14.52 -12.69 12.64
CA ARG A 224 -13.20 -13.03 13.19
C ARG A 224 -12.68 -14.35 12.64
N ARG A 225 -13.52 -15.38 12.60
CA ARG A 225 -13.15 -16.70 12.04
C ARG A 225 -12.79 -16.63 10.56
N GLU A 226 -13.57 -15.88 9.76
CA GLU A 226 -13.21 -15.62 8.36
C GLU A 226 -11.83 -14.93 8.28
N ALA A 227 -11.62 -13.90 9.09
CA ALA A 227 -10.36 -13.16 9.11
C ALA A 227 -9.17 -14.04 9.49
N GLU A 228 -9.28 -14.87 10.52
CA GLU A 228 -8.23 -15.80 10.96
C GLU A 228 -7.87 -16.78 9.83
N ILE A 229 -8.86 -17.44 9.23
CA ILE A 229 -8.65 -18.42 8.16
C ILE A 229 -7.92 -17.77 6.98
N VAL A 230 -8.40 -16.61 6.52
CA VAL A 230 -7.86 -15.96 5.33
C VAL A 230 -6.48 -15.36 5.61
N ILE A 231 -6.34 -14.60 6.70
CA ILE A 231 -5.11 -13.86 7.01
C ILE A 231 -3.98 -14.80 7.41
N PHE A 232 -4.24 -15.81 8.25
CA PHE A 232 -3.19 -16.72 8.69
C PHE A 232 -2.64 -17.52 7.51
N ASP A 233 -3.50 -18.01 6.62
CA ASP A 233 -3.09 -18.75 5.42
C ASP A 233 -2.16 -17.91 4.52
N VAL A 234 -2.55 -16.69 4.18
CA VAL A 234 -1.73 -15.86 3.27
C VAL A 234 -0.44 -15.38 3.92
N VAL A 235 -0.47 -15.04 5.21
CA VAL A 235 0.73 -14.60 5.95
C VAL A 235 1.74 -15.73 6.04
N GLU A 236 1.29 -16.93 6.45
CA GLU A 236 2.15 -18.10 6.55
C GLU A 236 2.80 -18.41 5.19
N LYS A 237 2.00 -18.52 4.12
CA LYS A 237 2.51 -18.81 2.77
C LYS A 237 3.46 -17.73 2.26
N ALA A 238 3.16 -16.45 2.50
CA ALA A 238 4.01 -15.35 2.05
C ALA A 238 5.37 -15.37 2.77
N LEU A 239 5.38 -15.54 4.10
CA LEU A 239 6.60 -15.64 4.90
C LEU A 239 7.44 -16.86 4.52
N GLN A 240 6.80 -18.02 4.32
CA GLN A 240 7.47 -19.24 3.86
C GLN A 240 8.11 -19.05 2.47
N LYS A 241 7.35 -18.53 1.49
CA LYS A 241 7.89 -18.21 0.14
C LYS A 241 9.04 -17.20 0.20
N ALA A 242 8.94 -16.22 1.09
CA ALA A 242 10.01 -15.24 1.31
C ALA A 242 11.20 -15.82 2.08
N ARG A 243 11.08 -16.98 2.72
CA ARG A 243 12.07 -17.52 3.69
C ARG A 243 12.42 -16.49 4.77
N VAL A 244 11.40 -15.84 5.33
CA VAL A 244 11.51 -14.82 6.38
C VAL A 244 10.76 -15.31 7.60
N ARG A 245 11.37 -15.24 8.78
CA ARG A 245 10.68 -15.62 10.03
C ARG A 245 9.76 -14.47 10.46
N PRO A 246 8.64 -14.74 11.16
CA PRO A 246 7.79 -13.69 11.69
C PRO A 246 8.56 -12.68 12.57
N GLN A 247 9.56 -13.14 13.33
CA GLN A 247 10.40 -12.32 14.19
C GLN A 247 11.38 -11.42 13.41
N ASP A 248 11.52 -11.58 12.09
CA ASP A 248 12.37 -10.74 11.24
C ASP A 248 11.59 -9.58 10.58
N ILE A 249 10.27 -9.48 10.83
CA ILE A 249 9.41 -8.40 10.34
C ILE A 249 9.49 -7.20 11.29
N ASP A 250 9.63 -6.00 10.73
CA ASP A 250 9.73 -4.75 11.50
C ASP A 250 8.46 -3.90 11.41
N ILE A 251 7.70 -4.08 10.32
CA ILE A 251 6.49 -3.31 10.00
C ILE A 251 5.40 -4.28 9.58
N LEU A 252 4.22 -4.18 10.18
CA LEU A 252 3.02 -4.90 9.76
C LEU A 252 1.93 -3.90 9.37
N ILE A 253 1.42 -4.01 8.14
CA ILE A 253 0.31 -3.21 7.64
C ILE A 253 -0.80 -4.15 7.20
N ILE A 254 -1.97 -4.06 7.81
CA ILE A 254 -3.16 -4.80 7.39
C ILE A 254 -4.20 -3.81 6.88
N ASN A 255 -4.76 -4.06 5.70
CA ASN A 255 -5.92 -3.33 5.21
C ASN A 255 -7.12 -4.26 5.05
N CYS A 256 -8.23 -3.85 5.66
CA CYS A 256 -9.56 -4.44 5.56
C CYS A 256 -10.59 -3.34 5.82
N SER A 257 -11.55 -3.15 4.91
CA SER A 257 -12.44 -1.98 4.97
C SER A 257 -13.72 -2.26 5.74
N LEU A 258 -14.36 -3.42 5.50
CA LEU A 258 -15.68 -3.79 6.03
C LEU A 258 -15.61 -4.42 7.42
N PHE A 259 -14.41 -4.76 7.88
CA PHE A 259 -14.19 -5.35 9.19
C PHE A 259 -12.95 -4.76 9.85
N SER A 260 -13.17 -3.88 10.83
CA SER A 260 -12.13 -3.22 11.62
C SER A 260 -12.45 -3.36 13.11
N PRO A 261 -12.24 -4.56 13.70
CA PRO A 261 -12.64 -4.84 15.07
C PRO A 261 -11.66 -4.28 16.12
N THR A 262 -12.09 -4.29 17.37
CA THR A 262 -11.24 -4.06 18.56
C THR A 262 -11.12 -5.37 19.36
N PRO A 263 -9.91 -5.89 19.64
CA PRO A 263 -8.60 -5.44 19.16
C PRO A 263 -8.44 -5.65 17.64
N SER A 264 -7.47 -4.94 17.05
CA SER A 264 -7.22 -4.87 15.60
C SER A 264 -6.74 -6.19 15.00
N LEU A 265 -6.86 -6.32 13.68
CA LEU A 265 -6.35 -7.50 12.95
C LEU A 265 -4.82 -7.62 13.06
N CYS A 266 -4.11 -6.50 13.19
CA CYS A 266 -2.67 -6.52 13.43
C CYS A 266 -2.33 -7.21 14.76
N ALA A 267 -3.06 -6.93 15.83
CA ALA A 267 -2.84 -7.55 17.13
C ALA A 267 -3.05 -9.07 17.07
N MET A 268 -4.08 -9.51 16.33
CA MET A 268 -4.35 -10.92 16.07
C MET A 268 -3.17 -11.61 15.37
N VAL A 269 -2.61 -11.01 14.31
CA VAL A 269 -1.45 -11.56 13.59
C VAL A 269 -0.18 -11.56 14.44
N LEU A 270 0.08 -10.47 15.19
CA LEU A 270 1.25 -10.39 16.08
C LEU A 270 1.27 -11.54 17.09
N SER A 271 0.12 -11.76 17.75
CA SER A 271 -0.07 -12.80 18.74
C SER A 271 0.08 -14.20 18.13
N HIS A 272 -0.64 -14.47 17.03
CA HIS A 272 -0.65 -15.79 16.41
C HIS A 272 0.72 -16.24 15.89
N PHE A 273 1.47 -15.34 15.26
CA PHE A 273 2.78 -15.67 14.68
C PHE A 273 3.97 -15.42 15.62
N GLY A 274 3.72 -15.02 16.87
CA GLY A 274 4.77 -14.73 17.85
C GLY A 274 5.74 -13.66 17.38
N MET A 275 5.23 -12.59 16.73
CA MET A 275 6.05 -11.49 16.26
C MET A 275 6.64 -10.68 17.43
N ARG A 276 7.67 -9.87 17.15
CA ARG A 276 8.31 -9.06 18.18
C ARG A 276 7.36 -7.98 18.72
N SER A 277 7.54 -7.59 19.98
CA SER A 277 6.72 -6.56 20.64
C SER A 277 6.97 -5.14 20.11
N ASP A 278 8.04 -4.93 19.36
CA ASP A 278 8.45 -3.63 18.80
C ASP A 278 8.05 -3.43 17.33
N VAL A 279 7.28 -4.36 16.75
CA VAL A 279 6.78 -4.25 15.37
C VAL A 279 5.89 -3.02 15.23
N ALA A 280 6.17 -2.18 14.23
CA ALA A 280 5.32 -1.04 13.90
C ALA A 280 4.07 -1.54 13.18
N THR A 281 2.91 -1.48 13.84
CA THR A 281 1.64 -2.00 13.30
C THR A 281 0.70 -0.90 12.81
N PHE A 282 0.05 -1.13 11.67
CA PHE A 282 -0.92 -0.21 11.07
C PHE A 282 -2.12 -0.98 10.53
N ASN A 283 -3.30 -0.74 11.11
CA ASN A 283 -4.56 -1.31 10.61
C ASN A 283 -5.33 -0.24 9.84
N LEU A 284 -5.49 -0.43 8.54
CA LEU A 284 -6.09 0.56 7.64
C LEU A 284 -7.49 0.11 7.17
N SER A 285 -8.48 0.99 7.27
CA SER A 285 -9.87 0.72 6.87
C SER A 285 -10.47 1.86 6.03
N GLY A 286 -11.66 1.66 5.47
CA GLY A 286 -12.43 2.71 4.78
C GLY A 286 -11.87 3.17 3.42
N MET A 287 -10.87 2.48 2.85
CA MET A 287 -10.25 2.84 1.57
C MET A 287 -10.71 1.97 0.38
N GLY A 288 -11.42 0.87 0.67
CA GLY A 288 -11.94 -0.07 -0.32
C GLY A 288 -10.85 -0.71 -1.17
N CYS A 289 -11.17 -1.00 -2.42
CA CYS A 289 -10.30 -1.82 -3.27
C CYS A 289 -8.95 -1.18 -3.65
N SER A 290 -8.75 0.12 -3.40
CA SER A 290 -7.45 0.80 -3.59
C SER A 290 -6.48 0.62 -2.41
N ALA A 291 -6.92 0.04 -1.29
CA ALA A 291 -6.20 0.03 -0.02
C ALA A 291 -4.86 -0.72 -0.08
N SER A 292 -4.74 -1.73 -0.95
CA SER A 292 -3.49 -2.49 -1.13
C SER A 292 -2.34 -1.60 -1.57
N LEU A 293 -2.48 -0.87 -2.70
CA LEU A 293 -1.42 0.00 -3.19
C LEU A 293 -1.18 1.20 -2.26
N ILE A 294 -2.19 1.65 -1.50
CA ILE A 294 -2.00 2.66 -0.46
C ILE A 294 -1.13 2.08 0.68
N SER A 295 -1.33 0.83 1.05
CA SER A 295 -0.52 0.13 2.06
C SER A 295 0.91 -0.12 1.56
N ILE A 296 1.09 -0.43 0.28
CA ILE A 296 2.43 -0.53 -0.34
C ILE A 296 3.14 0.84 -0.34
N ASP A 297 2.43 1.93 -0.63
CA ASP A 297 2.99 3.28 -0.61
C ASP A 297 3.38 3.72 0.83
N LEU A 298 2.56 3.36 1.82
CA LEU A 298 2.89 3.53 3.24
C LEU A 298 4.13 2.69 3.63
N ALA A 299 4.16 1.41 3.25
CA ALA A 299 5.31 0.53 3.51
C ALA A 299 6.59 1.10 2.88
N LYS A 300 6.52 1.59 1.64
CA LYS A 300 7.64 2.25 0.96
C LYS A 300 8.15 3.46 1.74
N SER A 301 7.25 4.26 2.31
CA SER A 301 7.62 5.44 3.11
C SER A 301 8.30 5.03 4.42
N LEU A 302 7.76 4.03 5.11
CA LEU A 302 8.32 3.50 6.38
C LEU A 302 9.66 2.77 6.17
N LEU A 303 9.78 1.98 5.10
CA LEU A 303 11.05 1.38 4.68
C LEU A 303 12.04 2.45 4.21
N GLY A 304 11.57 3.61 3.76
CA GLY A 304 12.43 4.75 3.41
C GLY A 304 13.17 5.32 4.63
N THR A 305 12.60 5.21 5.82
CA THR A 305 13.15 5.79 7.06
C THR A 305 13.84 4.76 7.97
N ARG A 306 13.68 3.46 7.70
CA ARG A 306 14.26 2.36 8.51
C ARG A 306 15.18 1.50 7.64
N PRO A 307 16.52 1.61 7.76
CA PRO A 307 17.44 0.86 6.92
C PRO A 307 17.39 -0.66 7.21
N ASN A 308 17.54 -1.48 6.18
CA ASN A 308 17.57 -2.96 6.26
C ASN A 308 16.35 -3.61 6.94
N SER A 309 15.19 -2.96 6.87
CA SER A 309 13.95 -3.44 7.47
C SER A 309 13.08 -4.23 6.48
N LYS A 310 12.17 -5.03 7.04
CA LYS A 310 11.16 -5.79 6.31
C LYS A 310 9.75 -5.39 6.73
N ALA A 311 8.88 -5.30 5.74
CA ALA A 311 7.47 -5.01 5.96
C ALA A 311 6.60 -6.17 5.46
N LEU A 312 5.64 -6.59 6.28
CA LEU A 312 4.56 -7.48 5.89
C LEU A 312 3.31 -6.64 5.63
N VAL A 313 2.79 -6.70 4.41
CA VAL A 313 1.55 -6.03 4.04
C VAL A 313 0.49 -7.09 3.75
N VAL A 314 -0.65 -7.02 4.42
CA VAL A 314 -1.80 -7.92 4.22
C VAL A 314 -2.98 -7.12 3.69
N SER A 315 -3.56 -7.59 2.60
CA SER A 315 -4.76 -7.03 1.98
C SER A 315 -5.86 -8.08 1.97
N THR A 316 -6.98 -7.79 2.60
CA THR A 316 -8.13 -8.69 2.64
C THR A 316 -9.42 -7.91 2.74
N GLU A 317 -10.54 -8.56 2.47
CA GLU A 317 -11.86 -8.02 2.79
C GLU A 317 -12.69 -9.14 3.43
N ILE A 318 -13.17 -8.86 4.63
CA ILE A 318 -13.98 -9.81 5.40
C ILE A 318 -15.43 -9.43 5.17
N ILE A 319 -16.14 -10.27 4.41
CA ILE A 319 -17.47 -9.93 3.87
C ILE A 319 -18.61 -10.49 4.71
N THR A 320 -18.33 -11.38 5.67
CA THR A 320 -19.32 -11.98 6.58
C THR A 320 -20.33 -10.98 7.18
N PRO A 321 -19.92 -9.82 7.76
CA PRO A 321 -20.89 -8.90 8.37
C PRO A 321 -21.65 -8.06 7.34
N ALA A 322 -21.15 -7.96 6.11
CA ALA A 322 -21.53 -6.95 5.12
C ALA A 322 -22.64 -7.39 4.16
N LEU A 323 -23.35 -8.49 4.45
CA LEU A 323 -24.50 -8.89 3.64
C LEU A 323 -25.63 -7.87 3.80
N TYR A 324 -26.04 -7.21 2.71
CA TYR A 324 -27.15 -6.24 2.73
C TYR A 324 -28.49 -6.95 2.65
N HIS A 325 -29.45 -6.58 3.49
CA HIS A 325 -30.74 -7.25 3.65
C HIS A 325 -31.94 -6.48 3.09
N GLY A 326 -31.74 -5.24 2.61
CA GLY A 326 -32.82 -4.44 2.04
C GLY A 326 -33.04 -4.72 0.54
N SER A 327 -33.83 -3.87 -0.12
CA SER A 327 -34.26 -4.04 -1.52
C SER A 327 -33.74 -2.96 -2.48
N ASP A 328 -32.93 -2.00 -2.02
CA ASP A 328 -32.39 -0.96 -2.89
C ASP A 328 -31.33 -1.53 -3.84
N ARG A 329 -31.58 -1.38 -5.14
CA ARG A 329 -30.71 -1.86 -6.22
C ARG A 329 -29.27 -1.36 -6.13
N GLY A 330 -29.04 -0.14 -5.61
CA GLY A 330 -27.69 0.42 -5.45
C GLY A 330 -26.84 -0.33 -4.42
N PHE A 331 -27.49 -0.99 -3.46
CA PHE A 331 -26.85 -1.79 -2.41
C PHE A 331 -26.81 -3.28 -2.79
N LEU A 332 -27.85 -3.80 -3.45
CA LEU A 332 -27.92 -5.21 -3.89
C LEU A 332 -26.72 -5.63 -4.76
N ILE A 333 -26.08 -4.69 -5.47
CA ILE A 333 -24.90 -4.98 -6.28
C ILE A 333 -23.77 -5.58 -5.41
N GLN A 334 -23.61 -5.13 -4.16
CA GLN A 334 -22.55 -5.63 -3.29
C GLN A 334 -22.68 -7.14 -3.02
N ASN A 335 -23.90 -7.64 -2.87
CA ASN A 335 -24.22 -9.05 -2.65
C ASN A 335 -23.93 -9.92 -3.89
N THR A 336 -23.64 -9.31 -5.05
CA THR A 336 -23.36 -10.05 -6.29
C THR A 336 -21.90 -10.01 -6.70
N LEU A 337 -21.17 -8.92 -6.40
CA LEU A 337 -19.80 -8.71 -6.88
C LEU A 337 -18.72 -9.19 -5.91
N PHE A 338 -18.86 -8.85 -4.62
CA PHE A 338 -17.79 -9.07 -3.65
C PHE A 338 -17.63 -10.54 -3.29
N ARG A 339 -16.39 -10.98 -3.14
CA ARG A 339 -16.01 -12.34 -2.78
C ARG A 339 -14.95 -12.32 -1.70
N CYS A 340 -14.89 -13.41 -0.95
CA CYS A 340 -13.84 -13.61 0.02
C CYS A 340 -12.49 -13.79 -0.69
N GLY A 341 -11.46 -13.14 -0.17
CA GLY A 341 -10.10 -13.28 -0.68
C GLY A 341 -9.11 -12.46 0.13
N GLY A 342 -7.84 -12.78 -0.05
CA GLY A 342 -6.76 -12.15 0.70
C GLY A 342 -5.43 -12.29 -0.02
N ALA A 343 -4.50 -11.40 0.29
CA ALA A 343 -3.13 -11.46 -0.17
C ALA A 343 -2.18 -10.94 0.90
N ALA A 344 -0.98 -11.52 0.99
CA ALA A 344 0.09 -11.01 1.82
C ALA A 344 1.37 -10.84 1.00
N MET A 345 2.09 -9.77 1.27
CA MET A 345 3.28 -9.34 0.55
C MET A 345 4.41 -9.10 1.54
N VAL A 346 5.58 -9.69 1.29
CA VAL A 346 6.79 -9.46 2.09
C VAL A 346 7.71 -8.51 1.33
N LEU A 347 7.90 -7.32 1.87
CA LEU A 347 8.74 -6.27 1.32
C LEU A 347 10.05 -6.14 2.11
N SER A 348 11.12 -5.74 1.43
CA SER A 348 12.41 -5.43 2.05
C SER A 348 13.06 -4.24 1.37
N ASN A 349 13.81 -3.44 2.12
CA ASN A 349 14.71 -2.44 1.54
C ASN A 349 16.19 -2.82 1.61
N SER A 350 16.50 -4.03 2.10
CA SER A 350 17.87 -4.51 2.15
C SER A 350 18.38 -4.82 0.74
N TRP A 351 19.58 -4.37 0.44
CA TRP A 351 20.19 -4.65 -0.86
C TRP A 351 20.50 -6.15 -1.05
N TYR A 352 20.83 -6.86 0.03
CA TYR A 352 21.06 -8.30 0.00
C TYR A 352 19.82 -9.06 -0.46
N ASP A 353 18.65 -8.62 0.00
CA ASP A 353 17.35 -9.17 -0.39
C ASP A 353 17.03 -8.91 -1.87
N GLY A 354 17.60 -7.85 -2.46
CA GLY A 354 17.44 -7.54 -3.88
C GLY A 354 17.92 -8.64 -4.84
N ARG A 355 18.82 -9.54 -4.41
CA ARG A 355 19.30 -10.67 -5.24
C ARG A 355 18.30 -11.82 -5.36
N ARG A 356 17.40 -11.95 -4.39
CA ARG A 356 16.38 -13.02 -4.31
C ARG A 356 14.96 -12.50 -4.44
N ALA A 357 14.80 -11.18 -4.55
CA ALA A 357 13.51 -10.53 -4.69
C ALA A 357 12.86 -10.89 -6.02
N TRP A 358 11.55 -11.05 -6.02
CA TRP A 358 10.78 -11.32 -7.22
C TRP A 358 10.58 -10.07 -8.06
N TYR A 359 10.36 -8.92 -7.40
CA TYR A 359 10.13 -7.64 -8.06
C TYR A 359 10.80 -6.49 -7.31
N LYS A 360 11.01 -5.37 -8.01
CA LYS A 360 11.39 -4.08 -7.43
C LYS A 360 10.29 -3.06 -7.69
N LEU A 361 9.86 -2.35 -6.65
CA LEU A 361 8.93 -1.24 -6.79
C LEU A 361 9.65 -0.03 -7.40
N LEU A 362 9.16 0.45 -8.53
CA LEU A 362 9.70 1.62 -9.22
C LEU A 362 8.96 2.90 -8.81
N HIS A 363 7.63 2.89 -8.99
CA HIS A 363 6.79 4.07 -8.83
C HIS A 363 5.50 3.72 -8.12
N THR A 364 5.01 4.67 -7.33
CA THR A 364 3.68 4.65 -6.72
C THR A 364 3.06 6.02 -6.96
N VAL A 365 1.81 6.06 -7.38
CA VAL A 365 1.05 7.30 -7.57
C VAL A 365 -0.32 7.13 -6.96
N ARG A 366 -0.70 8.07 -6.11
CA ARG A 366 -2.02 8.14 -5.49
C ARG A 366 -2.70 9.44 -5.89
N VAL A 367 -3.94 9.32 -6.37
CA VAL A 367 -4.82 10.45 -6.63
C VAL A 367 -6.14 10.23 -5.92
N GLN A 368 -6.69 11.30 -5.34
CA GLN A 368 -7.98 11.28 -4.69
C GLN A 368 -8.89 12.35 -5.30
N GLY A 369 -10.12 11.95 -5.63
CA GLY A 369 -11.19 12.87 -5.97
C GLY A 369 -11.63 13.67 -4.74
N THR A 370 -11.91 14.95 -4.93
CA THR A 370 -12.24 15.88 -3.84
C THR A 370 -13.67 16.43 -3.93
N ASN A 371 -14.40 16.11 -4.99
CA ASN A 371 -15.77 16.56 -5.15
C ASN A 371 -16.76 15.60 -4.47
N GLU A 372 -17.96 16.10 -4.17
CA GLU A 372 -19.02 15.34 -3.51
C GLU A 372 -19.38 14.06 -4.27
N ALA A 373 -19.41 14.13 -5.61
CA ALA A 373 -19.65 12.96 -6.46
C ALA A 373 -18.61 11.85 -6.27
N ALA A 374 -17.36 12.18 -5.93
CA ALA A 374 -16.32 11.18 -5.65
C ALA A 374 -16.47 10.58 -4.25
N VAL A 375 -16.82 11.41 -3.25
CA VAL A 375 -17.03 10.95 -1.86
C VAL A 375 -18.25 10.02 -1.78
N SER A 376 -19.38 10.45 -2.37
CA SER A 376 -20.66 9.72 -2.34
C SER A 376 -20.73 8.53 -3.32
N CYS A 377 -19.66 8.26 -4.06
CA CYS A 377 -19.64 7.26 -5.13
C CYS A 377 -19.72 5.82 -4.61
N VAL A 378 -18.96 5.54 -3.56
CA VAL A 378 -18.92 4.28 -2.83
C VAL A 378 -18.98 4.66 -1.38
N TYR A 379 -20.14 4.44 -0.76
CA TYR A 379 -20.43 4.99 0.56
C TYR A 379 -21.18 3.97 1.40
N GLU A 380 -20.66 3.69 2.58
CA GLU A 380 -21.32 2.84 3.57
C GLU A 380 -22.34 3.68 4.35
N THR A 381 -23.60 3.26 4.32
CA THR A 381 -24.74 3.96 4.93
C THR A 381 -25.91 3.00 5.11
N GLU A 382 -26.95 3.47 5.77
CA GLU A 382 -28.25 2.79 5.81
C GLU A 382 -29.11 3.20 4.62
N ASP A 383 -29.99 2.29 4.20
CA ASP A 383 -31.10 2.60 3.30
C ASP A 383 -32.26 3.29 4.05
N ALA A 384 -33.33 3.63 3.32
CA ALA A 384 -34.51 4.30 3.90
C ALA A 384 -35.24 3.48 4.98
N GLN A 385 -34.98 2.18 5.09
CA GLN A 385 -35.56 1.26 6.07
C GLN A 385 -34.58 0.91 7.20
N GLY A 386 -33.41 1.55 7.24
CA GLY A 386 -32.39 1.31 8.27
C GLY A 386 -31.49 0.09 8.00
N HIS A 387 -31.54 -0.53 6.82
CA HIS A 387 -30.63 -1.62 6.50
C HIS A 387 -29.26 -1.07 6.09
N GLN A 388 -28.23 -1.38 6.87
CA GLN A 388 -26.85 -1.01 6.57
C GLN A 388 -26.31 -1.76 5.34
N GLY A 389 -25.58 -1.02 4.48
CA GLY A 389 -24.79 -1.59 3.40
C GLY A 389 -23.89 -0.54 2.72
N VAL A 390 -23.22 -0.95 1.65
CA VAL A 390 -22.37 -0.10 0.80
C VAL A 390 -23.13 0.24 -0.48
N ARG A 391 -23.53 1.50 -0.60
CA ARG A 391 -24.20 2.01 -1.80
C ARG A 391 -23.17 2.27 -2.89
N LEU A 392 -23.41 1.68 -4.07
CA LEU A 392 -22.62 1.93 -5.27
C LEU A 392 -23.36 2.87 -6.22
N SER A 393 -22.78 4.04 -6.50
CA SER A 393 -23.35 5.01 -7.43
C SER A 393 -23.25 4.54 -8.88
N LYS A 394 -24.26 4.87 -9.69
CA LYS A 394 -24.25 4.63 -11.16
C LYS A 394 -23.15 5.42 -11.87
N ASP A 395 -22.65 6.50 -11.27
CA ASP A 395 -21.57 7.33 -11.81
C ASP A 395 -20.16 6.76 -11.59
N ILE A 396 -20.04 5.58 -10.98
CA ILE A 396 -18.74 5.00 -10.58
C ILE A 396 -17.72 4.93 -11.71
N VAL A 397 -18.13 4.52 -12.91
CA VAL A 397 -17.23 4.42 -14.07
C VAL A 397 -16.74 5.81 -14.51
N LYS A 398 -17.60 6.81 -14.47
CA LYS A 398 -17.28 8.20 -14.84
C LYS A 398 -16.33 8.84 -13.82
N VAL A 399 -16.60 8.65 -12.53
CA VAL A 399 -15.73 9.14 -11.44
C VAL A 399 -14.37 8.44 -11.49
N ALA A 400 -14.35 7.13 -11.72
CA ALA A 400 -13.13 6.36 -11.88
C ALA A 400 -12.28 6.84 -13.06
N GLY A 401 -12.90 7.06 -14.22
CA GLY A 401 -12.21 7.56 -15.40
C GLY A 401 -11.51 8.91 -15.16
N LYS A 402 -12.19 9.84 -14.49
CA LYS A 402 -11.58 11.14 -14.13
C LYS A 402 -10.42 11.02 -13.15
N CYS A 403 -10.52 10.14 -12.16
CA CYS A 403 -9.43 9.91 -11.20
C CYS A 403 -8.24 9.20 -11.87
N MET A 404 -8.51 8.27 -12.78
CA MET A 404 -7.51 7.56 -13.57
C MET A 404 -6.74 8.52 -14.49
N GLU A 405 -7.44 9.41 -15.20
CA GLU A 405 -6.82 10.42 -16.07
C GLU A 405 -5.77 11.25 -15.30
N LYS A 406 -6.13 11.73 -14.10
CA LYS A 406 -5.20 12.45 -13.23
C LYS A 406 -4.03 11.58 -12.77
N ASN A 407 -4.30 10.34 -12.33
CA ASN A 407 -3.26 9.42 -11.88
C ASN A 407 -2.24 9.13 -12.99
N PHE A 408 -2.72 8.88 -14.21
CA PHE A 408 -1.88 8.53 -15.35
C PHE A 408 -1.13 9.73 -15.89
N THR A 409 -1.69 10.94 -15.78
CA THR A 409 -0.97 12.19 -16.08
C THR A 409 0.26 12.36 -15.19
N VAL A 410 0.15 12.00 -13.90
CA VAL A 410 1.28 12.05 -12.95
C VAL A 410 2.26 10.90 -13.17
N LEU A 411 1.76 9.69 -13.47
CA LEU A 411 2.60 8.51 -13.69
C LEU A 411 3.38 8.57 -15.01
N GLY A 412 2.78 9.09 -16.07
CA GLY A 412 3.28 9.07 -17.44
C GLY A 412 4.76 9.44 -17.60
N PRO A 413 5.22 10.60 -17.09
CA PRO A 413 6.62 11.01 -17.20
C PRO A 413 7.64 10.05 -16.56
N SER A 414 7.21 9.25 -15.58
CA SER A 414 8.08 8.30 -14.89
C SER A 414 8.21 6.96 -15.61
N VAL A 415 7.25 6.61 -16.47
CA VAL A 415 7.17 5.28 -17.10
C VAL A 415 7.38 5.31 -18.62
N LEU A 416 6.95 6.38 -19.27
CA LEU A 416 6.96 6.51 -20.73
C LEU A 416 8.36 6.86 -21.26
N PRO A 417 8.76 6.34 -22.43
CA PRO A 417 10.01 6.75 -23.08
C PRO A 417 9.94 8.22 -23.52
N LEU A 418 11.09 8.88 -23.60
CA LEU A 418 11.21 10.29 -23.99
C LEU A 418 10.53 10.59 -25.35
N THR A 419 10.54 9.64 -26.28
CA THR A 419 9.86 9.77 -27.58
C THR A 419 8.35 9.92 -27.45
N GLU A 420 7.72 9.25 -26.48
CA GLU A 420 6.28 9.40 -26.22
C GLU A 420 5.98 10.68 -25.45
N GLN A 421 6.84 11.05 -24.50
CA GLN A 421 6.71 12.31 -23.78
C GLN A 421 6.79 13.51 -24.73
N ALA A 422 7.71 13.48 -25.70
CA ALA A 422 7.84 14.51 -26.73
C ALA A 422 6.55 14.69 -27.54
N LYS A 423 5.88 13.59 -27.94
CA LYS A 423 4.59 13.65 -28.67
C LYS A 423 3.50 14.34 -27.84
N VAL A 424 3.43 14.06 -26.54
CA VAL A 424 2.49 14.73 -25.62
C VAL A 424 2.79 16.22 -25.56
N VAL A 425 4.05 16.61 -25.38
CA VAL A 425 4.46 18.02 -25.33
C VAL A 425 4.12 18.76 -26.63
N VAL A 426 4.42 18.16 -27.78
CA VAL A 426 4.07 18.72 -29.10
C VAL A 426 2.56 18.88 -29.24
N SER A 427 1.77 17.89 -28.82
CA SER A 427 0.30 17.98 -28.84
C SER A 427 -0.23 19.13 -27.97
N ILE A 428 0.33 19.30 -26.76
CA ILE A 428 -0.04 20.40 -25.87
C ILE A 428 0.35 21.76 -26.48
N ALA A 429 1.56 21.88 -27.01
CA ALA A 429 2.05 23.11 -27.64
C ALA A 429 1.22 23.50 -28.86
N ALA A 430 0.91 22.55 -29.75
CA ALA A 430 0.06 22.78 -30.91
C ALA A 430 -1.34 23.27 -30.51
N ARG A 431 -1.96 22.66 -29.51
CA ARG A 431 -3.28 23.08 -29.00
C ARG A 431 -3.25 24.46 -28.35
N PHE A 432 -2.18 24.79 -27.63
CA PHE A 432 -2.00 26.11 -27.05
C PHE A 432 -1.86 27.19 -28.13
N VAL A 433 -1.04 26.95 -29.15
CA VAL A 433 -0.86 27.87 -30.29
C VAL A 433 -2.16 28.07 -31.04
N LEU A 434 -2.90 27.00 -31.36
CA LEU A 434 -4.17 27.10 -32.10
C LEU A 434 -5.25 27.85 -31.31
N LYS A 435 -5.36 27.63 -29.99
CA LYS A 435 -6.27 28.41 -29.14
C LYS A 435 -5.90 29.89 -29.10
N LYS A 436 -4.60 30.22 -29.04
CA LYS A 436 -4.13 31.60 -29.06
C LYS A 436 -4.40 32.26 -30.42
N PHE A 437 -4.23 31.50 -31.50
CA PHE A 437 -4.51 31.95 -32.87
C PHE A 437 -6.01 32.17 -33.11
N GLU A 438 -6.88 31.29 -32.60
CA GLU A 438 -8.34 31.46 -32.61
C GLU A 438 -8.75 32.73 -31.84
N GLY A 439 -8.15 32.98 -30.68
CA GLY A 439 -8.36 34.20 -29.90
C GLY A 439 -7.92 35.49 -30.63
N TYR A 440 -6.83 35.44 -31.39
CA TYR A 440 -6.32 36.59 -32.16
C TYR A 440 -7.11 36.85 -33.45
N THR A 441 -7.51 35.80 -34.15
CA THR A 441 -8.12 35.90 -35.49
C THR A 441 -9.65 35.85 -35.49
N LYS A 442 -10.30 35.56 -34.34
CA LYS A 442 -11.75 35.31 -34.19
C LYS A 442 -12.33 34.27 -35.18
N ARG A 443 -11.47 33.50 -35.87
CA ARG A 443 -11.85 32.41 -36.76
C ARG A 443 -11.81 31.11 -35.98
N LYS A 444 -12.90 30.34 -36.07
CA LYS A 444 -12.96 28.98 -35.51
C LYS A 444 -11.90 28.11 -36.18
N VAL A 445 -10.95 27.61 -35.39
CA VAL A 445 -9.91 26.69 -35.84
C VAL A 445 -10.36 25.25 -35.50
N PRO A 446 -10.08 24.24 -36.35
CA PRO A 446 -10.44 22.86 -36.03
C PRO A 446 -9.82 22.39 -34.71
N SER A 447 -10.65 21.81 -33.85
CA SER A 447 -10.24 21.29 -32.53
C SER A 447 -9.39 20.03 -32.70
N ILE A 448 -8.09 20.12 -32.36
CA ILE A 448 -7.20 18.96 -32.30
C ILE A 448 -7.52 18.13 -31.06
N ARG A 449 -7.80 16.84 -31.28
CA ARG A 449 -8.00 15.87 -30.19
C ARG A 449 -6.72 15.73 -29.37
N PRO A 450 -6.81 15.67 -28.02
CA PRO A 450 -5.64 15.42 -27.18
C PRO A 450 -4.95 14.11 -27.59
N TYR A 451 -3.62 14.13 -27.69
CA TYR A 451 -2.85 12.90 -27.84
C TYR A 451 -2.92 12.11 -26.54
N VAL A 452 -3.34 10.85 -26.63
CA VAL A 452 -3.31 9.90 -25.49
C VAL A 452 -2.00 9.13 -25.60
N PRO A 453 -1.09 9.24 -24.63
CA PRO A 453 0.18 8.53 -24.69
C PRO A 453 -0.01 7.02 -24.61
N ASP A 454 0.80 6.28 -25.38
CA ASP A 454 0.75 4.83 -25.37
C ASP A 454 1.54 4.24 -24.19
N PHE A 455 0.83 3.94 -23.10
CA PHE A 455 1.42 3.32 -21.90
C PHE A 455 2.04 1.95 -22.16
N LYS A 456 1.64 1.24 -23.23
CA LYS A 456 2.22 -0.05 -23.62
C LYS A 456 3.70 0.04 -24.00
N ARG A 457 4.20 1.26 -24.27
CA ARG A 457 5.63 1.49 -24.57
C ARG A 457 6.51 1.57 -23.32
N GLY A 458 5.91 1.72 -22.14
CA GLY A 458 6.63 1.82 -20.88
C GLY A 458 6.23 0.77 -19.85
N ILE A 459 5.20 -0.02 -20.14
CA ILE A 459 4.58 -1.04 -19.29
C ILE A 459 4.28 -2.26 -20.16
N ASP A 460 4.73 -3.43 -19.72
CA ASP A 460 4.60 -4.69 -20.46
C ASP A 460 3.36 -5.49 -20.01
N HIS A 461 2.97 -5.36 -18.73
CA HIS A 461 1.85 -6.10 -18.14
C HIS A 461 0.94 -5.20 -17.31
N PHE A 462 -0.35 -5.53 -17.27
CA PHE A 462 -1.38 -4.72 -16.61
C PHE A 462 -2.20 -5.56 -15.64
N CYS A 463 -2.19 -5.17 -14.38
CA CYS A 463 -3.11 -5.62 -13.33
C CYS A 463 -4.13 -4.50 -13.10
N ILE A 464 -5.27 -4.60 -13.78
CA ILE A 464 -6.39 -3.68 -13.63
C ILE A 464 -7.37 -4.27 -12.63
N HIS A 465 -7.57 -3.60 -11.49
CA HIS A 465 -8.45 -4.08 -10.43
C HIS A 465 -9.77 -4.65 -10.96
N ALA A 466 -9.99 -5.94 -10.65
CA ALA A 466 -11.21 -6.69 -10.93
C ALA A 466 -12.44 -6.22 -10.12
N GLY A 467 -12.78 -4.93 -10.19
CA GLY A 467 -13.95 -4.36 -9.53
C GLY A 467 -15.28 -4.81 -10.14
N GLY A 468 -15.24 -5.18 -11.42
CA GLY A 468 -16.35 -5.70 -12.20
C GLY A 468 -16.07 -5.53 -13.70
N ARG A 469 -16.80 -6.25 -14.54
CA ARG A 469 -16.59 -6.26 -16.00
C ARG A 469 -16.55 -4.87 -16.62
N ALA A 470 -17.47 -3.98 -16.23
CA ALA A 470 -17.58 -2.63 -16.78
C ALA A 470 -16.33 -1.76 -16.51
N VAL A 471 -15.64 -1.98 -15.38
CA VAL A 471 -14.41 -1.26 -15.04
C VAL A 471 -13.28 -1.70 -15.97
N ILE A 472 -13.12 -3.02 -16.14
CA ILE A 472 -12.09 -3.60 -17.03
C ILE A 472 -12.33 -3.15 -18.47
N ASP A 473 -13.57 -3.30 -18.99
CA ASP A 473 -13.95 -2.90 -20.35
C ASP A 473 -13.73 -1.39 -20.57
N GLY A 474 -14.04 -0.56 -19.58
CA GLY A 474 -13.82 0.88 -19.63
C GLY A 474 -12.34 1.25 -19.74
N ILE A 475 -11.47 0.57 -19.00
CA ILE A 475 -10.03 0.83 -19.01
C ILE A 475 -9.39 0.32 -20.28
N GLU A 476 -9.77 -0.89 -20.73
CA GLU A 476 -9.32 -1.47 -21.99
C GLU A 476 -9.54 -0.49 -23.16
N LYS A 477 -10.77 0.05 -23.24
CA LYS A 477 -11.16 1.00 -24.28
C LYS A 477 -10.41 2.33 -24.16
N ASN A 478 -10.32 2.89 -22.95
CA ASN A 478 -9.72 4.21 -22.73
C ASN A 478 -8.20 4.21 -22.94
N MET A 479 -7.53 3.10 -22.64
CA MET A 479 -6.08 2.94 -22.79
C MET A 479 -5.67 2.24 -24.09
N GLN A 480 -6.63 1.88 -24.94
CA GLN A 480 -6.38 1.15 -26.19
C GLN A 480 -5.55 -0.11 -25.94
N LEU A 481 -5.96 -0.89 -24.94
CA LEU A 481 -5.34 -2.15 -24.58
C LEU A 481 -5.90 -3.27 -25.46
N GLN A 482 -5.05 -4.25 -25.75
CA GLN A 482 -5.43 -5.49 -26.40
C GLN A 482 -5.91 -6.51 -25.36
N MET A 483 -6.68 -7.52 -25.79
CA MET A 483 -7.28 -8.52 -24.90
C MET A 483 -6.29 -9.20 -23.95
N TYR A 484 -5.06 -9.51 -24.40
CA TYR A 484 -4.07 -10.15 -23.53
C TYR A 484 -3.60 -9.25 -22.38
N HIS A 485 -3.68 -7.91 -22.50
CA HIS A 485 -3.34 -7.01 -21.41
C HIS A 485 -4.39 -7.05 -20.28
N THR A 486 -5.66 -7.34 -20.62
CA THR A 486 -6.76 -7.40 -19.65
C THR A 486 -7.10 -8.83 -19.22
N GLU A 487 -6.43 -9.83 -19.80
CA GLU A 487 -6.64 -11.25 -19.53
C GLU A 487 -6.53 -11.57 -18.04
N ALA A 488 -5.47 -11.10 -17.38
CA ALA A 488 -5.26 -11.35 -15.94
C ALA A 488 -6.39 -10.82 -15.06
N SER A 489 -6.88 -9.61 -15.35
CA SER A 489 -8.03 -8.99 -14.68
C SER A 489 -9.33 -9.74 -14.93
N ARG A 490 -9.56 -10.19 -16.17
CA ARG A 490 -10.76 -10.96 -16.54
C ARG A 490 -10.76 -12.35 -15.92
N MET A 491 -9.61 -13.04 -15.93
CA MET A 491 -9.46 -14.36 -15.32
C MET A 491 -9.53 -14.29 -13.80
N THR A 492 -9.01 -13.23 -13.19
CA THR A 492 -9.19 -12.98 -11.76
C THR A 492 -10.66 -12.78 -11.41
N LEU A 493 -11.36 -11.91 -12.16
CA LEU A 493 -12.79 -11.69 -11.95
C LEU A 493 -13.61 -12.97 -12.13
N LEU A 494 -13.26 -13.79 -13.13
CA LEU A 494 -13.91 -15.07 -13.39
C LEU A 494 -13.70 -16.08 -12.26
N ASN A 495 -12.44 -16.27 -11.84
CA ASN A 495 -12.07 -17.35 -10.92
C ASN A 495 -12.29 -16.99 -9.45
N TYR A 496 -12.14 -15.71 -9.09
CA TYR A 496 -12.14 -15.25 -7.69
C TYR A 496 -13.19 -14.17 -7.41
N GLY A 497 -13.74 -13.52 -8.44
CA GLY A 497 -14.65 -12.39 -8.27
C GLY A 497 -13.93 -11.12 -7.82
N ASN A 498 -14.67 -10.17 -7.25
CA ASN A 498 -14.09 -8.95 -6.69
C ASN A 498 -13.68 -9.20 -5.23
N THR A 499 -12.40 -9.51 -5.00
CA THR A 499 -11.82 -9.70 -3.66
C THR A 499 -11.27 -8.39 -3.06
N SER A 500 -11.89 -7.26 -3.45
CA SER A 500 -11.57 -5.90 -2.99
C SER A 500 -10.09 -5.56 -3.19
N SER A 501 -9.38 -5.16 -2.13
CA SER A 501 -8.00 -4.69 -2.18
C SER A 501 -7.01 -5.75 -2.64
N SER A 502 -7.36 -7.03 -2.51
CA SER A 502 -6.47 -8.14 -2.86
C SER A 502 -6.49 -8.51 -4.35
N SER A 503 -7.49 -8.09 -5.14
CA SER A 503 -7.69 -8.56 -6.52
C SER A 503 -6.45 -8.40 -7.40
N ILE A 504 -5.75 -7.26 -7.30
CA ILE A 504 -4.56 -6.95 -8.09
C ILE A 504 -3.38 -7.91 -7.85
N TRP A 505 -3.40 -8.68 -6.77
CA TRP A 505 -2.39 -9.71 -6.49
C TRP A 505 -2.74 -11.05 -7.12
N TYR A 506 -4.02 -11.39 -7.23
CA TYR A 506 -4.47 -12.52 -8.05
C TYR A 506 -4.16 -12.29 -9.52
N GLU A 507 -4.30 -11.05 -9.99
CA GLU A 507 -3.91 -10.63 -11.34
C GLU A 507 -2.41 -10.80 -11.57
N LEU A 508 -1.58 -10.35 -10.62
CA LEU A 508 -0.13 -10.52 -10.70
C LEU A 508 0.28 -12.00 -10.64
N GLU A 509 -0.38 -12.81 -9.82
CA GLU A 509 -0.15 -14.26 -9.77
C GLU A 509 -0.48 -14.93 -11.09
N TYR A 510 -1.60 -14.56 -11.72
CA TYR A 510 -1.97 -15.07 -13.04
C TYR A 510 -0.93 -14.72 -14.10
N ILE A 511 -0.45 -13.47 -14.13
CA ILE A 511 0.63 -13.03 -15.03
C ILE A 511 1.92 -13.84 -14.79
N GLN A 512 2.25 -14.08 -13.52
CA GLN A 512 3.47 -14.80 -13.14
C GLN A 512 3.41 -16.28 -13.52
N ASP A 513 2.27 -16.94 -13.30
CA ASP A 513 2.21 -18.41 -13.26
C ASP A 513 1.40 -19.01 -14.43
N GLN A 514 0.49 -18.26 -15.06
CA GLN A 514 -0.53 -18.82 -15.96
C GLN A 514 -0.63 -18.14 -17.33
N GLN A 515 -0.18 -16.89 -17.48
CA GLN A 515 -0.37 -16.13 -18.71
C GLN A 515 0.52 -16.63 -19.85
N LYS A 516 -0.08 -17.39 -20.77
CA LYS A 516 0.62 -17.95 -21.95
C LYS A 516 0.73 -16.98 -23.12
N THR A 517 -0.21 -16.04 -23.23
CA THR A 517 -0.31 -15.08 -24.35
C THR A 517 0.79 -14.03 -24.33
N ASN A 518 1.22 -13.63 -23.14
CA ASN A 518 2.33 -12.71 -22.91
C ASN A 518 3.09 -13.15 -21.65
N PRO A 519 3.98 -14.16 -21.73
CA PRO A 519 4.69 -14.66 -20.55
C PRO A 519 5.59 -13.58 -19.94
N LEU A 520 5.54 -13.45 -18.61
CA LEU A 520 6.34 -12.50 -17.85
C LEU A 520 7.85 -12.82 -17.91
N LYS A 521 8.67 -11.82 -18.24
CA LYS A 521 10.13 -11.95 -18.33
C LYS A 521 10.85 -11.01 -17.36
N LYS A 522 12.10 -11.35 -17.04
CA LYS A 522 12.99 -10.47 -16.29
C LYS A 522 13.23 -9.17 -17.05
N GLY A 523 13.09 -8.04 -16.37
CA GLY A 523 13.16 -6.71 -16.97
C GLY A 523 11.80 -6.12 -17.34
N ASP A 524 10.74 -6.94 -17.40
CA ASP A 524 9.39 -6.47 -17.70
C ASP A 524 8.84 -5.60 -16.56
N ARG A 525 7.99 -4.64 -16.93
CA ARG A 525 7.31 -3.73 -16.02
C ARG A 525 5.84 -4.08 -15.92
N VAL A 526 5.37 -4.26 -14.69
CA VAL A 526 3.97 -4.54 -14.38
C VAL A 526 3.32 -3.33 -13.73
N LEU A 527 2.23 -2.84 -14.32
CA LEU A 527 1.40 -1.79 -13.74
C LEU A 527 0.25 -2.41 -12.97
N GLN A 528 0.17 -2.16 -11.67
CA GLN A 528 -1.04 -2.35 -10.88
C GLN A 528 -1.82 -1.03 -10.80
N VAL A 529 -3.13 -1.08 -11.04
CA VAL A 529 -4.04 0.06 -10.86
C VAL A 529 -5.30 -0.39 -10.14
N ALA A 530 -5.67 0.34 -9.08
CA ALA A 530 -6.83 0.04 -8.27
C ALA A 530 -7.64 1.29 -7.92
N PHE A 531 -8.94 1.07 -7.73
CA PHE A 531 -9.92 2.11 -7.45
C PHE A 531 -10.62 1.85 -6.11
N GLY A 532 -10.90 2.89 -5.35
CA GLY A 532 -11.52 2.75 -4.02
C GLY A 532 -12.38 3.94 -3.64
N SER A 533 -13.02 3.85 -2.48
CA SER A 533 -13.92 4.88 -1.95
C SER A 533 -13.24 6.25 -1.80
N GLY A 534 -14.01 7.32 -1.94
CA GLY A 534 -13.56 8.70 -1.70
C GLY A 534 -13.50 9.65 -2.90
N PHE A 535 -13.26 9.34 -4.16
CA PHE A 535 -12.87 8.13 -4.89
C PHE A 535 -11.36 8.17 -5.11
N LYS A 536 -10.66 7.07 -4.90
CA LYS A 536 -9.20 7.00 -5.00
C LYS A 536 -8.79 6.20 -6.22
N CYS A 537 -7.78 6.67 -6.95
CA CYS A 537 -7.07 5.90 -7.97
C CYS A 537 -5.62 5.81 -7.56
N THR A 538 -5.16 4.59 -7.31
CA THR A 538 -3.77 4.31 -6.90
C THR A 538 -3.14 3.38 -7.92
N SER A 539 -1.90 3.68 -8.30
CA SER A 539 -1.11 2.86 -9.20
C SER A 539 0.26 2.55 -8.60
N GLY A 540 0.77 1.36 -8.93
CA GLY A 540 2.10 0.87 -8.56
C GLY A 540 2.77 0.23 -9.76
N VAL A 541 4.04 0.55 -10.00
CA VAL A 541 4.82 -0.02 -11.11
C VAL A 541 5.93 -0.87 -10.53
N TRP A 542 5.93 -2.14 -10.91
CA TRP A 542 6.89 -3.15 -10.49
C TRP A 542 7.80 -3.53 -11.64
N LEU A 543 9.08 -3.71 -11.37
CA LEU A 543 10.05 -4.30 -12.28
C LEU A 543 10.26 -5.76 -11.90
N LYS A 544 10.08 -6.69 -12.85
CA LYS A 544 10.45 -8.09 -12.65
C LYS A 544 11.97 -8.23 -12.59
N LEU A 545 12.49 -8.78 -11.49
CA LEU A 545 13.91 -8.95 -11.25
C LEU A 545 14.48 -10.29 -11.73
#